data_AF-A0A7V2NLZ2-F1
#
_entry.id   AF-A0A7V2NLZ2-F1
#
_cell.length_a   1.000
_cell.length_b   1.000
_cell.length_c   1.000
_cell.angle_alpha   90.00
_cell.angle_beta   90.00
_cell.angle_gamma   90.00
#
_symmetry.space_group_name_H-M   'P 1'
#
loop_
_entity.id
_entity.type
_entity.pdbx_description
1 polymer ?
#
loop_
_entity_poly.entity_id
_entity_poly.type
_entity_poly.pdbx_seq_one_letter_code
_entity_poly.pdbx_strand_id
1 'polypeptide(L)'
;MIKQKKMKSSFIINSRTLFIAPVLLLLLILQGCQTTGLQLPRDTGPASVQKADAAAIKGENLLAAKEYLRLAAEKKPPEKQFYQLKAVEALIKAGQIHEARKKINAIHVQKLGAGPRSHKLTLRAFLATVTGNHENALRLLTMASRSRNLSPTLRGKIYRVRAITYLALDKPFSSALNLILREKYIVDKKEISRNQMQLWKILSSQPLATLQAELRKNPGPIQKGWIELAIMTIKNAKNPRNLDASVKKWRTTHPKHPVEDILLSSLGSGTQTLLG
;
A
#
# COMPACT_ATOMS: atom_id res chain seq x y z
N MET A 1 87.73 15.43 -28.03
CA MET A 1 87.32 15.23 -29.44
C MET A 1 86.52 13.94 -29.49
N ILE A 2 85.31 13.77 -30.05
CA ILE A 2 84.43 14.56 -30.91
C ILE A 2 83.00 14.04 -30.68
N LYS A 3 82.08 15.01 -30.66
CA LYS A 3 80.61 15.00 -30.76
C LYS A 3 79.90 13.76 -31.36
N GLN A 4 78.77 13.44 -30.72
CA GLN A 4 77.60 12.79 -31.32
C GLN A 4 77.07 13.52 -32.57
N LYS A 5 76.61 12.78 -33.60
CA LYS A 5 75.35 13.07 -34.35
C LYS A 5 75.05 12.00 -35.43
N LYS A 6 73.82 11.47 -35.44
CA LYS A 6 72.93 11.10 -36.59
C LYS A 6 71.80 10.22 -36.01
N MET A 7 70.61 10.73 -35.72
CA MET A 7 69.50 11.20 -36.59
C MET A 7 68.74 10.08 -37.33
N LYS A 8 67.61 9.70 -36.71
CA LYS A 8 66.27 9.28 -37.21
C LYS A 8 66.16 8.18 -38.27
N SER A 9 65.43 7.12 -37.92
CA SER A 9 64.36 6.62 -38.79
C SER A 9 63.17 6.16 -37.94
N SER A 10 62.01 6.68 -38.32
CA SER A 10 60.69 6.50 -37.74
C SER A 10 60.08 5.16 -38.15
N PHE A 11 59.63 4.36 -37.18
CA PHE A 11 58.59 3.38 -37.43
C PHE A 11 57.32 3.87 -36.74
N ILE A 12 56.39 4.35 -37.56
CA ILE A 12 55.04 4.74 -37.16
C ILE A 12 54.30 3.43 -36.85
N ILE A 13 54.05 3.15 -35.57
CA ILE A 13 53.09 2.12 -35.17
C ILE A 13 51.86 2.84 -34.61
N ASN A 14 50.77 2.67 -35.34
CA ASN A 14 49.49 3.33 -35.16
C ASN A 14 48.82 2.82 -33.87
N SER A 15 48.89 3.59 -32.77
CA SER A 15 48.42 3.24 -31.42
C SER A 15 46.89 3.12 -31.27
N ARG A 16 46.13 2.99 -32.37
CA ARG A 16 44.66 2.94 -32.34
C ARG A 16 44.07 1.53 -32.32
N THR A 17 44.86 0.50 -32.61
CA THR A 17 44.36 -0.89 -32.65
C THR A 17 44.59 -1.67 -31.36
N LEU A 18 45.40 -1.16 -30.42
CA LEU A 18 45.71 -1.87 -29.17
C LEU A 18 44.71 -1.63 -28.02
N PHE A 19 43.70 -0.78 -28.22
CA PHE A 19 42.64 -0.49 -27.22
C PHE A 19 41.27 -1.08 -27.58
N ILE A 20 41.14 -1.81 -28.67
CA ILE A 20 39.86 -2.42 -29.10
C ILE A 20 39.66 -3.81 -28.46
N ALA A 21 40.76 -4.49 -28.11
CA ALA A 21 40.72 -5.83 -27.53
C ALA A 21 40.09 -5.94 -26.12
N PRO A 22 40.22 -4.97 -25.19
CA PRO A 22 39.58 -5.09 -23.87
C PRO A 22 38.12 -4.62 -23.87
N VAL A 23 37.68 -3.84 -24.87
CA VAL A 23 36.29 -3.36 -24.96
C VAL A 23 35.35 -4.45 -25.50
N LEU A 24 35.83 -5.30 -26.41
CA LEU A 24 35.03 -6.41 -26.94
C LEU A 24 34.85 -7.56 -25.93
N LEU A 25 35.77 -7.71 -24.98
CA LEU A 25 35.69 -8.74 -23.93
C LEU A 25 34.78 -8.31 -22.76
N LEU A 26 34.60 -7.00 -22.53
CA LEU A 26 33.69 -6.49 -21.50
C LEU A 26 32.21 -6.48 -21.93
N LEU A 27 31.93 -6.53 -23.25
CA LEU A 27 30.57 -6.59 -23.82
C LEU A 27 29.94 -8.00 -23.78
N LEU A 28 30.71 -9.04 -23.46
CA LEU A 28 30.23 -10.44 -23.41
C LEU A 28 29.69 -10.88 -22.04
N ILE A 29 29.73 -10.01 -21.02
CA ILE A 29 29.22 -10.31 -19.67
C ILE A 29 27.81 -9.73 -19.44
N LEU A 30 27.22 -9.09 -20.45
CA LEU A 30 25.77 -8.82 -20.50
C LEU A 30 25.03 -10.05 -21.07
N GLN A 31 25.30 -11.24 -20.53
CA GLN A 31 24.33 -12.32 -20.61
C GLN A 31 23.19 -11.95 -19.67
N GLY A 32 22.08 -11.54 -20.27
CA GLY A 32 20.91 -11.09 -19.55
C GLY A 32 20.52 -12.07 -18.46
N CYS A 33 20.11 -11.54 -17.31
CA CYS A 33 19.17 -12.22 -16.45
C CYS A 33 17.94 -12.53 -17.31
N GLN A 34 17.96 -13.69 -17.98
CA GLN A 34 16.76 -14.31 -18.48
C GLN A 34 15.94 -14.54 -17.22
N THR A 35 14.88 -13.75 -17.06
CA THR A 35 13.92 -13.93 -16.00
C THR A 35 13.24 -15.25 -16.29
N THR A 36 13.82 -16.35 -15.80
CA THR A 36 13.19 -17.65 -15.79
C THR A 36 11.89 -17.44 -15.05
N GLY A 37 10.79 -17.35 -15.80
CA GLY A 37 9.47 -17.22 -15.23
C GLY A 37 9.34 -18.31 -14.19
N LEU A 38 9.09 -17.95 -12.93
CA LEU A 38 8.77 -18.87 -11.86
C LEU A 38 7.59 -19.73 -12.32
N GLN A 39 7.90 -20.84 -12.98
CA GLN A 39 6.92 -21.80 -13.44
C GLN A 39 6.60 -22.66 -12.23
N LEU A 40 5.76 -22.09 -11.36
CA LEU A 40 5.16 -22.78 -10.23
C LEU A 40 4.65 -24.14 -10.73
N PRO A 41 4.93 -25.26 -10.02
CA PRO A 41 4.48 -26.59 -10.40
C PRO A 41 3.03 -26.57 -10.89
N ARG A 42 2.75 -27.27 -12.00
CA ARG A 42 1.38 -27.53 -12.45
C ARG A 42 0.75 -28.47 -11.43
N ASP A 43 0.11 -27.87 -10.44
CA ASP A 43 -0.70 -28.59 -9.47
C ASP A 43 -1.94 -29.10 -10.19
N THR A 44 -2.05 -30.42 -10.33
CA THR A 44 -3.13 -31.14 -11.02
C THR A 44 -4.28 -31.53 -10.10
N GLY A 45 -4.17 -31.27 -8.78
CA GLY A 45 -5.25 -31.50 -7.82
C GLY A 45 -6.44 -30.53 -8.02
N PRO A 46 -7.65 -30.83 -7.50
CA PRO A 46 -8.85 -29.99 -7.65
C PRO A 46 -8.74 -28.64 -6.94
N ALA A 47 -9.53 -27.64 -7.36
CA ALA A 47 -9.44 -26.28 -6.83
C ALA A 47 -9.89 -26.24 -5.37
N SER A 48 -8.99 -25.79 -4.49
CA SER A 48 -9.22 -25.76 -3.06
C SER A 48 -9.33 -24.33 -2.55
N VAL A 49 -10.48 -24.02 -1.94
CA VAL A 49 -10.70 -22.76 -1.23
C VAL A 49 -9.72 -22.62 -0.08
N GLN A 50 -9.48 -23.71 0.67
CA GLN A 50 -8.56 -23.74 1.79
C GLN A 50 -7.14 -23.38 1.36
N LYS A 51 -6.66 -23.95 0.24
CA LYS A 51 -5.33 -23.63 -0.30
C LYS A 51 -5.22 -22.17 -0.71
N ALA A 52 -6.23 -21.66 -1.42
CA ALA A 52 -6.25 -20.26 -1.86
C ALA A 52 -6.26 -19.28 -0.67
N ASP A 53 -7.09 -19.55 0.34
CA ASP A 53 -7.22 -18.72 1.53
C ASP A 53 -5.97 -18.82 2.43
N ALA A 54 -5.38 -20.01 2.59
CA ALA A 54 -4.13 -20.19 3.33
C ALA A 54 -2.98 -19.42 2.68
N ALA A 55 -2.82 -19.50 1.34
CA ALA A 55 -1.83 -18.73 0.60
C ALA A 55 -2.05 -17.21 0.79
N ALA A 56 -3.31 -16.75 0.76
CA ALA A 56 -3.64 -15.34 0.98
C ALA A 56 -3.30 -14.86 2.39
N ILE A 57 -3.50 -15.70 3.41
CA ILE A 57 -3.17 -15.41 4.82
C ILE A 57 -1.66 -15.36 5.03
N LYS A 58 -0.91 -16.27 4.41
CA LYS A 58 0.56 -16.31 4.45
C LYS A 58 1.24 -15.19 3.65
N GLY A 59 0.47 -14.43 2.86
CA GLY A 59 1.01 -13.37 1.99
C GLY A 59 1.58 -13.89 0.67
N GLU A 60 1.38 -15.17 0.34
CA GLU A 60 1.75 -15.82 -0.93
C GLU A 60 0.76 -15.39 -2.04
N ASN A 61 0.70 -14.09 -2.31
CA ASN A 61 -0.37 -13.46 -3.07
C ASN A 61 -0.45 -13.94 -4.54
N LEU A 62 0.68 -14.30 -5.16
CA LEU A 62 0.68 -14.89 -6.51
C LEU A 62 0.06 -16.29 -6.53
N LEU A 63 0.38 -17.12 -5.53
CA LEU A 63 -0.22 -18.45 -5.40
C LEU A 63 -1.72 -18.33 -5.11
N ALA A 64 -2.11 -17.44 -4.20
CA ALA A 64 -3.52 -17.17 -3.92
C ALA A 64 -4.28 -16.73 -5.18
N ALA A 65 -3.70 -15.82 -5.98
CA ALA A 65 -4.29 -15.39 -7.24
C ALA A 65 -4.48 -16.56 -8.22
N LYS A 66 -3.46 -17.42 -8.37
CA LYS A 66 -3.51 -18.61 -9.24
C LYS A 66 -4.64 -19.54 -8.81
N GLU A 67 -4.73 -19.88 -7.52
CA GLU A 67 -5.77 -20.79 -7.01
C GLU A 67 -7.18 -20.19 -7.11
N TYR A 68 -7.36 -18.89 -6.83
CA TYR A 68 -8.65 -18.24 -7.04
C TYR A 68 -9.07 -18.21 -8.52
N LEU A 69 -8.13 -18.04 -9.46
CA LEU A 69 -8.46 -18.13 -10.89
C LEU A 69 -8.91 -19.53 -11.29
N ARG A 70 -8.30 -20.56 -10.69
CA ARG A 70 -8.67 -21.95 -10.94
C ARG A 70 -10.05 -22.28 -10.37
N LEU A 71 -10.33 -21.85 -9.14
CA LEU A 71 -11.68 -21.89 -8.55
C LEU A 71 -12.69 -21.19 -9.47
N ALA A 72 -12.35 -20.01 -9.99
CA ALA A 72 -13.24 -19.28 -10.90
C ALA A 72 -13.51 -20.01 -12.22
N ALA A 73 -12.59 -20.85 -12.71
CA ALA A 73 -12.76 -21.61 -13.94
C ALA A 73 -13.75 -22.79 -13.75
N GLU A 74 -13.79 -23.36 -12.54
CA GLU A 74 -14.63 -24.52 -12.20
C GLU A 74 -16.04 -24.13 -11.74
N LYS A 75 -16.25 -22.89 -11.30
CA LYS A 75 -17.54 -22.42 -10.77
C LYS A 75 -18.44 -21.75 -11.81
N LYS A 76 -19.76 -21.80 -11.55
CA LYS A 76 -20.78 -21.04 -12.28
C LYS A 76 -21.00 -19.66 -11.65
N PRO A 77 -21.57 -18.67 -12.36
CA PRO A 77 -22.02 -17.42 -11.75
C PRO A 77 -23.03 -17.68 -10.63
N PRO A 78 -23.01 -16.92 -9.50
CA PRO A 78 -22.17 -15.76 -9.23
C PRO A 78 -20.80 -16.09 -8.61
N GLU A 79 -20.55 -17.34 -8.20
CA GLU A 79 -19.31 -17.76 -7.52
C GLU A 79 -18.08 -17.57 -8.41
N LYS A 80 -18.22 -17.78 -9.72
CA LYS A 80 -17.19 -17.45 -10.71
C LYS A 80 -16.65 -16.04 -10.51
N GLN A 81 -17.52 -15.04 -10.52
CA GLN A 81 -17.12 -13.63 -10.39
C GLN A 81 -16.58 -13.33 -8.99
N PHE A 82 -17.11 -13.99 -7.96
CA PHE A 82 -16.57 -13.87 -6.61
C PHE A 82 -15.09 -14.26 -6.57
N TYR A 83 -14.73 -15.43 -7.10
CA TYR A 83 -13.34 -15.87 -7.16
C TYR A 83 -12.48 -15.06 -8.14
N GLN A 84 -13.03 -14.61 -9.28
CA GLN A 84 -12.31 -13.70 -10.17
C GLN A 84 -11.93 -12.38 -9.45
N LEU A 85 -12.82 -11.83 -8.64
CA LEU A 85 -12.53 -10.61 -7.87
C LEU A 85 -11.51 -10.87 -6.75
N LYS A 86 -11.57 -12.02 -6.05
CA LYS A 86 -10.52 -12.41 -5.09
C LYS A 86 -9.16 -12.58 -5.75
N ALA A 87 -9.11 -13.16 -6.96
CA ALA A 87 -7.89 -13.27 -7.73
C ALA A 87 -7.29 -11.90 -8.09
N VAL A 88 -8.11 -10.95 -8.54
CA VAL A 88 -7.65 -9.59 -8.82
C VAL A 88 -7.12 -8.91 -7.55
N GLU A 89 -7.80 -9.07 -6.43
CA GLU A 89 -7.33 -8.53 -5.14
C GLU A 89 -5.97 -9.11 -4.74
N ALA A 90 -5.78 -10.42 -4.92
CA ALA A 90 -4.50 -11.08 -4.68
C ALA A 90 -3.40 -10.58 -5.64
N LEU A 91 -3.70 -10.38 -6.93
CA LEU A 91 -2.75 -9.79 -7.89
C LEU A 91 -2.34 -8.37 -7.50
N ILE A 92 -3.29 -7.56 -7.03
CA ILE A 92 -3.01 -6.22 -6.51
C ILE A 92 -2.04 -6.29 -5.32
N LYS A 93 -2.29 -7.20 -4.37
CA LYS A 93 -1.40 -7.40 -3.21
C LYS A 93 -0.02 -7.93 -3.60
N ALA A 94 0.06 -8.68 -4.71
CA ALA A 94 1.32 -9.15 -5.29
C ALA A 94 2.07 -8.09 -6.13
N GLY A 95 1.56 -6.85 -6.23
CA GLY A 95 2.15 -5.82 -7.07
C GLY A 95 1.95 -6.02 -8.58
N GLN A 96 1.16 -7.01 -9.01
CA GLN A 96 0.90 -7.33 -10.41
C GLN A 96 -0.17 -6.40 -11.01
N ILE A 97 0.10 -5.09 -11.01
CA ILE A 97 -0.88 -4.05 -11.37
C ILE A 97 -1.36 -4.17 -12.81
N HIS A 98 -0.47 -4.48 -13.76
CA HIS A 98 -0.84 -4.66 -15.18
C HIS A 98 -1.79 -5.84 -15.38
N GLU A 99 -1.44 -7.01 -14.85
CA GLU A 99 -2.28 -8.21 -14.92
C GLU A 99 -3.61 -8.04 -14.19
N ALA A 100 -3.60 -7.41 -13.01
CA ALA A 100 -4.82 -7.09 -12.27
C ALA A 100 -5.77 -6.22 -13.11
N ARG A 101 -5.25 -5.20 -13.79
CA ARG A 101 -6.01 -4.32 -14.69
C ARG A 101 -6.61 -5.09 -15.86
N LYS A 102 -5.82 -5.93 -16.54
CA LYS A 102 -6.30 -6.77 -17.65
C LYS A 102 -7.46 -7.66 -17.20
N LYS A 103 -7.26 -8.39 -16.09
CA LYS A 103 -8.27 -9.34 -15.60
C LYS A 103 -9.54 -8.67 -15.11
N ILE A 104 -9.45 -7.56 -14.36
CA ILE A 104 -10.66 -6.93 -13.82
C ILE A 104 -11.57 -6.35 -14.91
N ASN A 105 -11.01 -5.92 -16.03
CA ASN A 105 -11.80 -5.42 -17.16
C ASN A 105 -12.70 -6.50 -17.76
N ALA A 106 -12.25 -7.76 -17.80
CA ALA A 106 -13.00 -8.90 -18.32
C ALA A 106 -14.11 -9.45 -17.38
N ILE A 107 -14.14 -9.03 -16.10
CA ILE A 107 -15.13 -9.53 -15.13
C ILE A 107 -16.48 -8.83 -15.31
N HIS A 108 -17.52 -9.54 -15.73
CA HIS A 108 -18.86 -8.97 -15.89
C HIS A 108 -19.69 -9.18 -14.60
N VAL A 109 -20.07 -8.07 -13.95
CA VAL A 109 -20.81 -8.06 -12.66
C VAL A 109 -22.14 -7.28 -12.75
N GLN A 110 -22.51 -6.78 -13.92
CA GLN A 110 -23.64 -5.85 -14.11
C GLN A 110 -24.98 -6.50 -13.74
N LYS A 111 -25.14 -7.79 -14.09
CA LYS A 111 -26.31 -8.61 -13.77
C LYS A 111 -26.26 -9.20 -12.35
N LEU A 112 -25.24 -8.88 -11.55
CA LEU A 112 -25.09 -9.34 -10.17
C LEU A 112 -25.57 -8.29 -9.17
N GLY A 113 -25.68 -8.69 -7.90
CA GLY A 113 -26.07 -7.83 -6.79
C GLY A 113 -25.10 -6.66 -6.50
N ALA A 114 -25.48 -5.82 -5.55
CA ALA A 114 -24.72 -4.63 -5.15
C ALA A 114 -23.30 -4.92 -4.65
N GLY A 115 -23.09 -6.06 -3.98
CA GLY A 115 -21.80 -6.48 -3.43
C GLY A 115 -20.71 -6.64 -4.50
N PRO A 116 -20.84 -7.59 -5.46
CA PRO A 116 -19.85 -7.79 -6.53
C PRO A 116 -19.58 -6.53 -7.38
N ARG A 117 -20.64 -5.75 -7.67
CA ARG A 117 -20.49 -4.46 -8.39
C ARG A 117 -19.62 -3.47 -7.62
N SER A 118 -19.90 -3.28 -6.34
CA SER A 118 -19.15 -2.36 -5.48
C SER A 118 -17.73 -2.87 -5.21
N HIS A 119 -17.54 -4.19 -5.10
CA HIS A 119 -16.22 -4.79 -4.98
C HIS A 119 -15.37 -4.53 -6.24
N LYS A 120 -15.92 -4.76 -7.44
CA LYS A 120 -15.24 -4.43 -8.70
C LYS A 120 -14.87 -2.95 -8.78
N LEU A 121 -15.80 -2.06 -8.44
CA LEU A 121 -15.55 -0.61 -8.43
C LEU A 121 -14.42 -0.22 -7.46
N THR A 122 -14.40 -0.83 -6.27
CA THR A 122 -13.36 -0.58 -5.25
C THR A 122 -11.98 -1.03 -5.74
N LEU A 123 -11.88 -2.21 -6.37
CA LEU A 123 -10.61 -2.69 -6.94
C LEU A 123 -10.16 -1.83 -8.12
N ARG A 124 -11.08 -1.41 -9.00
CA ARG A 124 -10.78 -0.45 -10.08
C ARG A 124 -10.32 0.89 -9.54
N ALA A 125 -10.91 1.36 -8.45
CA ALA A 125 -10.49 2.59 -7.80
C ALA A 125 -9.06 2.45 -7.26
N PHE A 126 -8.74 1.36 -6.56
CA PHE A 126 -7.37 1.12 -6.09
C PHE A 126 -6.36 1.13 -7.24
N LEU A 127 -6.67 0.44 -8.35
CA LEU A 127 -5.82 0.44 -9.55
C LEU A 127 -5.65 1.84 -10.15
N ALA A 128 -6.71 2.65 -10.16
CA ALA A 128 -6.64 4.05 -10.59
C ALA A 128 -5.76 4.88 -9.62
N THR A 129 -5.89 4.67 -8.31
CA THR A 129 -5.07 5.33 -7.29
C THR A 129 -3.59 5.07 -7.50
N VAL A 130 -3.18 3.80 -7.61
CA VAL A 130 -1.74 3.44 -7.75
C VAL A 130 -1.16 3.76 -9.12
N THR A 131 -1.97 4.25 -10.07
CA THR A 131 -1.52 4.68 -11.39
C THR A 131 -1.72 6.17 -11.65
N GLY A 132 -1.89 6.96 -10.57
CA GLY A 132 -1.94 8.42 -10.63
C GLY A 132 -3.30 9.01 -11.02
N ASN A 133 -4.29 8.19 -11.36
CA ASN A 133 -5.62 8.67 -11.74
C ASN A 133 -6.55 8.80 -10.51
N HIS A 134 -6.16 9.67 -9.59
CA HIS A 134 -6.77 9.82 -8.27
C HIS A 134 -8.23 10.34 -8.35
N GLU A 135 -8.53 11.25 -9.26
CA GLU A 135 -9.89 11.79 -9.42
C GLU A 135 -10.88 10.70 -9.87
N ASN A 136 -10.47 9.89 -10.86
CA ASN A 136 -11.26 8.74 -11.28
C ASN A 136 -11.41 7.73 -10.15
N ALA A 137 -10.36 7.49 -9.35
CA ALA A 137 -10.45 6.62 -8.17
C ALA A 137 -11.51 7.11 -7.18
N LEU A 138 -11.52 8.40 -6.85
CA LEU A 138 -12.54 8.99 -5.95
C LEU A 138 -13.95 8.85 -6.54
N ARG A 139 -14.13 9.10 -7.84
CA ARG A 139 -15.43 8.90 -8.52
C ARG A 139 -15.91 7.46 -8.42
N LEU A 140 -15.03 6.49 -8.68
CA LEU A 140 -15.33 5.06 -8.57
C LEU A 140 -15.70 4.67 -7.13
N LEU A 141 -15.01 5.22 -6.12
CA LEU A 141 -15.31 4.97 -4.69
C LEU A 141 -16.65 5.57 -4.27
N THR A 142 -16.98 6.75 -4.79
CA THR A 142 -18.29 7.38 -4.61
C THR A 142 -19.39 6.49 -5.19
N MET A 143 -19.22 5.98 -6.41
CA MET A 143 -20.15 5.01 -7.00
C MET A 143 -20.25 3.72 -6.18
N ALA A 144 -19.12 3.16 -5.74
CA ALA A 144 -19.09 1.94 -4.93
C ALA A 144 -19.84 2.10 -3.60
N SER A 145 -19.81 3.30 -3.01
CA SER A 145 -20.43 3.57 -1.70
C SER A 145 -21.94 3.78 -1.74
N ARG A 146 -22.51 4.11 -2.91
CA ARG A 146 -23.96 4.36 -3.07
C ARG A 146 -24.80 3.09 -2.89
N SER A 147 -24.18 1.93 -3.03
CA SER A 147 -24.84 0.65 -2.85
C SER A 147 -25.33 0.46 -1.42
N ARG A 148 -26.60 0.06 -1.28
CA ARG A 148 -27.19 -0.37 0.00
C ARG A 148 -26.70 -1.77 0.38
N ASN A 149 -26.77 -2.10 1.66
CA ASN A 149 -26.52 -3.45 2.22
C ASN A 149 -25.13 -4.04 1.88
N LEU A 150 -24.10 -3.19 1.78
CA LEU A 150 -22.71 -3.67 1.67
C LEU A 150 -22.26 -4.32 2.98
N SER A 151 -21.53 -5.43 2.87
CA SER A 151 -20.91 -6.07 4.03
C SER A 151 -19.94 -5.10 4.74
N PRO A 152 -19.78 -5.22 6.08
CA PRO A 152 -18.81 -4.42 6.82
C PRO A 152 -17.42 -4.47 6.21
N THR A 153 -16.93 -5.67 5.86
CA THR A 153 -15.63 -5.87 5.21
C THR A 153 -15.47 -5.02 3.94
N LEU A 154 -16.49 -4.98 3.07
CA LEU A 154 -16.43 -4.19 1.84
C LEU A 154 -16.48 -2.69 2.11
N ARG A 155 -17.25 -2.23 3.10
CA ARG A 155 -17.22 -0.82 3.55
C ARG A 155 -15.84 -0.44 4.06
N GLY A 156 -15.23 -1.28 4.89
CA GLY A 156 -13.86 -1.09 5.37
C GLY A 156 -12.84 -1.00 4.23
N LYS A 157 -12.96 -1.84 3.20
CA LYS A 157 -12.12 -1.76 2.00
C LYS A 157 -12.29 -0.43 1.25
N ILE A 158 -13.52 0.03 1.06
CA ILE A 158 -13.79 1.32 0.40
C ILE A 158 -13.12 2.47 1.15
N TYR A 159 -13.29 2.55 2.47
CA TYR A 159 -12.64 3.59 3.29
C TYR A 159 -11.12 3.49 3.24
N ARG A 160 -10.55 2.29 3.23
CA ARG A 160 -9.10 2.08 3.07
C ARG A 160 -8.59 2.68 1.76
N VAL A 161 -9.25 2.37 0.64
CA VAL A 161 -8.84 2.88 -0.67
C VAL A 161 -9.04 4.40 -0.76
N ARG A 162 -10.11 4.95 -0.16
CA ARG A 162 -10.28 6.41 -0.04
C ARG A 162 -9.14 7.06 0.72
N ALA A 163 -8.76 6.51 1.87
CA ALA A 163 -7.64 7.05 2.66
C ALA A 163 -6.35 7.10 1.84
N ILE A 164 -5.99 6.00 1.17
CA ILE A 164 -4.81 5.93 0.30
C ILE A 164 -4.91 6.98 -0.83
N THR A 165 -6.08 7.13 -1.44
CA THR A 165 -6.29 8.09 -2.55
C THR A 165 -6.19 9.54 -2.09
N TYR A 166 -6.75 9.88 -0.93
CA TYR A 166 -6.61 11.22 -0.36
C TYR A 166 -5.17 11.53 0.04
N LEU A 167 -4.44 10.55 0.57
CA LEU A 167 -3.03 10.73 0.89
C LEU A 167 -2.19 11.00 -0.38
N ALA A 168 -2.47 10.27 -1.46
CA ALA A 168 -1.82 10.49 -2.77
C ALA A 168 -2.18 11.84 -3.42
N LEU A 169 -3.24 12.50 -2.95
CA LEU A 169 -3.66 13.85 -3.36
C LEU A 169 -3.16 14.95 -2.41
N ASP A 170 -2.24 14.62 -1.49
CA ASP A 170 -1.76 15.53 -0.46
C ASP A 170 -2.89 16.11 0.42
N LYS A 171 -3.89 15.27 0.73
CA LYS A 171 -5.02 15.60 1.62
C LYS A 171 -4.95 14.76 2.90
N PRO A 172 -3.98 15.01 3.79
CA PRO A 172 -3.70 14.16 4.95
C PRO A 172 -4.88 14.06 5.93
N PHE A 173 -5.60 15.16 6.19
CA PHE A 173 -6.75 15.13 7.09
C PHE A 173 -7.96 14.38 6.51
N SER A 174 -8.18 14.46 5.20
CA SER A 174 -9.19 13.62 4.54
C SER A 174 -8.79 12.14 4.56
N SER A 175 -7.51 11.83 4.44
CA SER A 175 -7.00 10.46 4.61
C SER A 175 -7.23 9.95 6.03
N ALA A 176 -6.82 10.73 7.03
CA ALA A 176 -7.02 10.45 8.45
C ALA A 176 -8.50 10.20 8.79
N LEU A 177 -9.40 11.07 8.32
CA LEU A 177 -10.85 10.91 8.51
C LEU A 177 -11.36 9.58 7.93
N ASN A 178 -10.88 9.17 6.76
CA ASN A 178 -11.29 7.89 6.17
C ASN A 178 -10.75 6.68 6.96
N LEU A 179 -9.58 6.77 7.60
CA LEU A 179 -9.09 5.73 8.52
C LEU A 179 -9.92 5.66 9.80
N ILE A 180 -10.32 6.80 10.36
CA ILE A 180 -11.25 6.85 11.50
C ILE A 180 -12.60 6.22 11.12
N LEU A 181 -13.14 6.53 9.94
CA LEU A 181 -14.39 5.95 9.45
C LEU A 181 -14.26 4.45 9.13
N ARG A 182 -13.08 4.01 8.66
CA ARG A 182 -12.79 2.59 8.39
C ARG A 182 -12.90 1.73 9.64
N GLU A 183 -12.43 2.23 10.77
CA GLU A 183 -12.31 1.47 12.02
C GLU A 183 -13.63 0.84 12.48
N LYS A 184 -14.75 1.52 12.23
CA LYS A 184 -16.13 1.03 12.50
C LYS A 184 -16.47 -0.29 11.79
N TYR A 185 -15.65 -0.71 10.83
CA TYR A 185 -15.87 -1.90 10.01
C TYR A 185 -14.75 -2.94 10.15
N ILE A 186 -13.84 -2.76 11.11
CA ILE A 186 -12.76 -3.70 11.42
C ILE A 186 -13.11 -4.40 12.73
N VAL A 187 -13.04 -5.74 12.72
CA VAL A 187 -13.26 -6.57 13.92
C VAL A 187 -11.96 -7.10 14.49
N ASP A 188 -11.00 -7.43 13.61
CA ASP A 188 -9.70 -7.95 14.01
C ASP A 188 -8.86 -6.86 14.71
N LYS A 189 -8.43 -7.12 15.96
CA LYS A 189 -7.65 -6.18 16.76
C LYS A 189 -6.32 -5.79 16.11
N LYS A 190 -5.62 -6.73 15.44
CA LYS A 190 -4.35 -6.43 14.76
C LYS A 190 -4.58 -5.48 13.59
N GLU A 191 -5.68 -5.65 12.84
CA GLU A 191 -6.07 -4.72 11.77
C GLU A 191 -6.46 -3.34 12.32
N ILE A 192 -7.10 -3.26 13.50
CA ILE A 192 -7.36 -1.98 14.18
C ILE A 192 -6.05 -1.29 14.54
N SER A 193 -5.11 -2.00 15.19
CA SER A 193 -3.80 -1.42 15.53
C SER A 193 -3.07 -0.92 14.28
N ARG A 194 -3.07 -1.68 13.17
CA ARG A 194 -2.48 -1.22 11.90
C ARG A 194 -3.19 0.00 11.31
N ASN A 195 -4.52 0.06 11.41
CA ASN A 195 -5.31 1.22 10.98
C ASN A 195 -4.92 2.48 11.76
N GLN A 196 -4.83 2.36 13.09
CA GLN A 196 -4.47 3.46 13.97
C GLN A 196 -3.02 3.89 13.81
N MET A 197 -2.08 2.96 13.62
CA MET A 197 -0.69 3.32 13.30
C MET A 197 -0.58 4.10 12.00
N GLN A 198 -1.33 3.73 10.96
CA GLN A 198 -1.35 4.48 9.70
C GLN A 198 -1.92 5.89 9.90
N LEU A 199 -3.03 5.99 10.63
CA LEU A 199 -3.64 7.27 11.00
C LEU A 199 -2.66 8.16 11.78
N TRP A 200 -1.99 7.57 12.77
CA TRP A 200 -1.00 8.24 13.59
C TRP A 200 0.17 8.77 12.77
N LYS A 201 0.76 7.93 11.90
CA LYS A 201 1.85 8.34 11.00
C LYS A 201 1.48 9.53 10.11
N ILE A 202 0.23 9.58 9.63
CA ILE A 202 -0.27 10.70 8.83
C ILE A 202 -0.33 11.98 9.68
N LEU A 203 -0.88 11.91 10.90
CA LEU A 203 -1.07 13.10 11.73
C LEU A 203 0.23 13.60 12.38
N SER A 204 1.07 12.70 12.86
CA SER A 204 2.33 13.05 13.54
C SER A 204 3.40 13.61 12.59
N SER A 205 3.23 13.42 11.28
CA SER A 205 4.09 14.04 10.25
C SER A 205 3.64 15.44 9.84
N GLN A 206 2.48 15.91 10.31
CA GLN A 206 2.00 17.25 9.94
C GLN A 206 2.68 18.34 10.77
N PRO A 207 2.93 19.54 10.19
CA PRO A 207 3.41 20.68 10.94
C PRO A 207 2.44 21.08 12.06
N LEU A 208 2.99 21.53 13.20
CA LEU A 208 2.20 21.95 14.36
C LEU A 208 1.14 23.00 14.00
N ALA A 209 1.52 24.02 13.22
CA ALA A 209 0.60 25.07 12.79
C ALA A 209 -0.57 24.52 11.96
N THR A 210 -0.31 23.52 11.11
CA THR A 210 -1.33 22.84 10.29
C THR A 210 -2.31 22.05 11.16
N LEU A 211 -1.81 21.30 12.14
CA LEU A 211 -2.64 20.58 13.10
C LEU A 211 -3.55 21.53 13.91
N GLN A 212 -2.99 22.65 14.37
CA GLN A 212 -3.76 23.67 15.09
C GLN A 212 -4.82 24.33 14.19
N ALA A 213 -4.50 24.58 12.92
CA ALA A 213 -5.46 25.10 11.96
C ALA A 213 -6.61 24.11 11.71
N GLU A 214 -6.31 22.83 11.60
CA GLU A 214 -7.35 21.80 11.45
C GLU A 214 -8.24 21.72 12.70
N LEU A 215 -7.66 21.82 13.90
CA LEU A 215 -8.43 21.83 15.15
C LEU A 215 -9.42 23.00 15.22
N ARG A 216 -9.05 24.18 14.70
CA ARG A 216 -9.93 25.37 14.62
C ARG A 216 -11.14 25.17 13.69
N LYS A 217 -11.11 24.20 12.77
CA LYS A 217 -12.28 23.83 11.95
C LYS A 217 -13.33 23.04 12.71
N ASN A 218 -13.13 22.84 14.02
CA ASN A 218 -14.04 22.12 14.91
C ASN A 218 -14.37 20.68 14.41
N PRO A 219 -13.35 19.82 14.22
CA PRO A 219 -13.57 18.45 13.79
C PRO A 219 -14.37 17.67 14.84
N GLY A 220 -15.03 16.58 14.42
CA GLY A 220 -15.76 15.71 15.33
C GLY A 220 -14.86 15.13 16.44
N PRO A 221 -15.44 14.68 17.58
CA PRO A 221 -14.70 14.41 18.82
C PRO A 221 -13.58 13.37 18.66
N ILE A 222 -13.76 12.34 17.83
CA ILE A 222 -12.73 11.34 17.56
C ILE A 222 -11.57 11.93 16.76
N GLN A 223 -11.87 12.69 15.70
CA GLN A 223 -10.82 13.32 14.90
C GLN A 223 -10.08 14.40 15.69
N LYS A 224 -10.82 15.17 16.49
CA LYS A 224 -10.29 16.13 17.45
C LYS A 224 -9.28 15.47 18.40
N GLY A 225 -9.66 14.37 19.06
CA GLY A 225 -8.80 13.64 19.98
C GLY A 225 -7.49 13.17 19.33
N TRP A 226 -7.55 12.61 18.13
CA TRP A 226 -6.35 12.23 17.36
C TRP A 226 -5.42 13.41 17.03
N ILE A 227 -5.98 14.56 16.66
CA ILE A 227 -5.20 15.78 16.36
C ILE A 227 -4.55 16.32 17.65
N GLU A 228 -5.28 16.31 18.77
CA GLU A 228 -4.75 16.73 20.08
C GLU A 228 -3.59 15.85 20.52
N LEU A 229 -3.68 14.52 20.35
CA LEU A 229 -2.58 13.59 20.61
C LEU A 229 -1.33 13.95 19.79
N ALA A 230 -1.50 14.26 18.51
CA ALA A 230 -0.39 14.65 17.62
C ALA A 230 0.26 15.96 18.08
N ILE A 231 -0.54 16.99 18.34
CA ILE A 231 -0.07 18.30 18.85
C ILE A 231 0.71 18.12 20.17
N MET A 232 0.15 17.36 21.10
CA MET A 232 0.74 17.11 22.41
C MET A 232 2.08 16.37 22.28
N THR A 233 2.16 15.38 21.40
CA THR A 233 3.40 14.63 21.15
C THR A 233 4.49 15.53 20.58
N ILE A 234 4.14 16.37 19.58
CA ILE A 234 5.09 17.31 18.97
C ILE A 234 5.60 18.33 19.99
N LYS A 235 4.71 18.90 20.80
CA LYS A 235 5.08 19.90 21.83
C LYS A 235 5.98 19.33 22.93
N ASN A 236 5.86 18.04 23.22
CA ASN A 236 6.61 17.36 24.27
C ASN A 236 7.74 16.48 23.76
N ALA A 237 8.15 16.62 22.49
CA ALA A 237 9.17 15.76 21.87
C ALA A 237 10.51 15.74 22.63
N LYS A 238 10.85 16.81 23.37
CA LYS A 238 12.07 16.93 24.20
C LYS A 238 11.85 16.60 25.68
N ASN A 239 10.63 16.27 26.10
CA ASN A 239 10.30 16.00 27.50
C ASN A 239 9.33 14.80 27.63
N PRO A 240 9.86 13.55 27.58
CA PRO A 240 9.05 12.34 27.63
C PRO A 240 8.21 12.21 28.91
N ARG A 241 8.73 12.65 30.08
CA ARG A 241 7.97 12.63 31.34
C ARG A 241 6.73 13.52 31.28
N ASN A 242 6.85 14.70 30.66
CA ASN A 242 5.70 15.57 30.46
C ASN A 242 4.71 15.01 29.43
N LEU A 243 5.21 14.32 28.40
CA LEU A 243 4.35 13.61 27.45
C LEU A 243 3.53 12.52 28.16
N ASP A 244 4.15 11.70 29.00
CA ASP A 244 3.47 10.67 29.79
C ASP A 244 2.34 11.24 30.65
N ALA A 245 2.64 12.31 31.41
CA ALA A 245 1.65 12.99 32.23
C ALA A 245 0.50 13.56 31.39
N SER A 246 0.82 14.13 30.23
CA SER A 246 -0.16 14.72 29.32
C SER A 246 -1.04 13.66 28.65
N VAL A 247 -0.48 12.50 28.25
CA VAL A 247 -1.24 11.36 27.71
C VAL A 247 -2.18 10.78 28.75
N LYS A 248 -1.72 10.61 30.00
CA LYS A 248 -2.57 10.16 31.11
C LYS A 248 -3.75 11.12 31.33
N LYS A 249 -3.51 12.43 31.36
CA LYS A 249 -4.57 13.44 31.48
C LYS A 249 -5.50 13.47 30.26
N TRP A 250 -4.96 13.33 29.05
CA TRP A 250 -5.77 13.29 27.84
C TRP A 250 -6.74 12.09 27.85
N ARG A 251 -6.29 10.93 28.35
CA ARG A 251 -7.12 9.73 28.46
C ARG A 251 -8.30 9.93 29.42
N THR A 252 -8.12 10.65 30.53
CA THR A 252 -9.23 10.93 31.46
C THR A 252 -10.26 11.88 30.86
N THR A 253 -9.85 12.80 29.97
CA THR A 253 -10.78 13.71 29.27
C THR A 253 -11.40 13.09 28.01
N HIS A 254 -10.84 11.98 27.50
CA HIS A 254 -11.31 11.28 26.30
C HIS A 254 -11.65 9.79 26.55
N PRO A 255 -12.49 9.44 27.55
CA PRO A 255 -12.70 8.06 27.97
C PRO A 255 -13.35 7.16 26.91
N LYS A 256 -14.00 7.73 25.89
CA LYS A 256 -14.66 7.00 24.79
C LYS A 256 -13.86 7.00 23.48
N HIS A 257 -12.64 7.54 23.48
CA HIS A 257 -11.83 7.60 22.27
C HIS A 257 -11.26 6.21 21.93
N PRO A 258 -11.33 5.74 20.67
CA PRO A 258 -11.05 4.35 20.32
C PRO A 258 -9.56 3.99 20.27
N VAL A 259 -8.67 4.89 20.66
CA VAL A 259 -7.22 4.68 20.53
C VAL A 259 -6.78 3.51 21.41
N GLU A 260 -6.04 2.57 20.82
CA GLU A 260 -5.55 1.38 21.52
C GLU A 260 -4.42 1.74 22.49
N ASP A 261 -4.38 1.04 23.62
CA ASP A 261 -3.38 1.24 24.67
C ASP A 261 -1.95 1.07 24.19
N ILE A 262 -1.74 0.16 23.23
CA ILE A 262 -0.43 -0.09 22.63
C ILE A 262 0.10 1.17 21.92
N LEU A 263 -0.77 1.93 21.26
CA LEU A 263 -0.38 3.15 20.57
C LEU A 263 -0.07 4.25 21.58
N LEU A 264 -0.94 4.45 22.59
CA LEU A 264 -0.69 5.44 23.65
C LEU A 264 0.63 5.18 24.39
N SER A 265 0.90 3.91 24.70
CA SER A 265 2.14 3.50 25.38
C SER A 265 3.37 3.79 24.53
N SER A 266 3.29 3.63 23.21
CA SER A 266 4.39 3.94 22.29
C SER A 266 4.76 5.43 22.22
N LEU A 267 3.83 6.32 22.58
CA LEU A 267 4.09 7.77 22.58
C LEU A 267 5.01 8.17 23.75
N GLY A 268 4.81 7.56 24.91
CA GLY A 268 5.48 7.90 26.16
C GLY A 268 6.93 7.44 26.26
N SER A 269 7.24 6.27 25.70
CA SER A 269 8.51 5.57 25.91
C SER A 269 9.72 6.13 25.13
N GLY A 270 9.59 7.25 24.41
CA GLY A 270 10.70 7.81 23.62
C GLY A 270 11.20 6.92 22.46
N THR A 271 10.60 5.74 22.27
CA THR A 271 10.93 4.79 21.20
C THR A 271 10.20 5.19 19.92
N GLN A 272 10.67 6.24 19.26
CA GLN A 272 10.34 6.48 17.84
C GLN A 272 10.99 5.44 16.90
N THR A 273 11.77 4.49 17.42
CA THR A 273 12.64 3.60 16.61
C THR A 273 12.13 2.17 16.40
N LEU A 274 10.99 1.74 16.98
CA LEU A 274 10.58 0.32 16.94
C LEU A 274 9.36 0.00 16.08
N LEU A 275 8.90 0.91 15.22
CA LEU A 275 7.78 0.65 14.30
C LEU A 275 8.17 0.92 12.84
N GLY A 276 9.32 0.36 12.44
CA GLY A 276 9.75 0.21 11.03
C GLY A 276 9.18 -1.05 10.40
#